data_AF-A0A932Q7F5-F1
#
_entry.id   AF-A0A932Q7F5-F1
#
_cell.length_a   1.000
_cell.length_b   1.000
_cell.length_c   1.000
_cell.angle_alpha   90.00
_cell.angle_beta   90.00
_cell.angle_gamma   90.00
#
_symmetry.space_group_name_H-M   'P 1'
#
loop_
_entity.id
_entity.type
_entity.pdbx_description
1 polymer ?
#
loop_
_entity_poly.entity_id
_entity_poly.type
_entity_poly.pdbx_seq_one_letter_code
_entity_poly.pdbx_strand_id
1 'polypeptide(L)'
;MEAEANHLEAGKKLAVPQFGGGLIRLRDVIALHEKYDGGEILRENIGDGFLCATNPVFRNIRSEFRRRGFSYSLEDRRGYFTFPLMSLDGVIADKTAPYRDNFSWLTKLEARAPGQFGLEDLRKFELHYNYLFHESAHCVAHSIVHEGHEPAFFEKNADTLLGNLIGEAFANTVEALCSVFVVGDIGAYFITANTHFALDMPGVAVVLRAARANGFAATIRILLYGFLYANFLYRELAGPELSQISQLAGIPSDADGLPELTRIALGLSETFRTETTMLYLIQQGYDA
;
A
#
# COMPACT_ATOMS: atom_id res chain seq x y z
N MET A 1 -17.14 22.15 -2.68
CA MET A 1 -18.06 21.61 -3.72
C MET A 1 -17.45 21.65 -5.12
N GLU A 2 -16.76 22.70 -5.58
CA GLU A 2 -16.08 22.67 -6.91
C GLU A 2 -14.82 21.79 -6.98
N ALA A 3 -14.13 21.56 -5.85
CA ALA A 3 -12.95 20.68 -5.81
C ALA A 3 -13.29 19.17 -5.89
N GLU A 4 -14.48 18.75 -5.46
CA GLU A 4 -14.93 17.35 -5.52
C GLU A 4 -15.35 16.93 -6.94
N ALA A 5 -15.87 17.87 -7.74
CA ALA A 5 -16.28 17.60 -9.12
C ALA A 5 -15.07 17.34 -10.04
N ASN A 6 -13.94 18.00 -9.79
CA ASN A 6 -12.71 17.83 -10.59
C ASN A 6 -12.02 16.48 -10.38
N HIS A 7 -12.18 15.85 -9.21
CA HIS A 7 -11.62 14.51 -8.96
C HIS A 7 -12.41 13.38 -9.65
N LEU A 8 -13.72 13.57 -9.87
CA LEU A 8 -14.57 12.63 -10.62
C LEU A 8 -14.39 12.74 -12.14
N GLU A 9 -13.99 13.90 -12.67
CA GLU A 9 -13.63 14.04 -14.09
C GLU A 9 -12.24 13.51 -14.43
N ALA A 10 -11.26 13.57 -13.50
CA ALA A 10 -9.93 13.03 -13.72
C ALA A 10 -9.92 11.51 -13.96
N GLY A 11 -10.93 10.78 -13.47
CA GLY A 11 -11.14 9.37 -13.76
C GLY A 11 -11.67 9.06 -15.16
N LYS A 12 -12.18 10.05 -15.91
CA LYS A 12 -12.86 9.84 -17.20
C LYS A 12 -11.97 9.93 -18.44
N LYS A 13 -10.67 10.20 -18.31
CA LYS A 13 -9.74 10.35 -19.46
C LYS A 13 -8.45 9.53 -19.40
N LEU A 14 -8.38 8.48 -18.60
CA LEU A 14 -7.39 7.43 -18.83
C LEU A 14 -7.97 6.45 -19.85
N ALA A 15 -7.74 6.74 -21.14
CA ALA A 15 -7.88 5.74 -22.19
C ALA A 15 -6.81 4.68 -21.97
N VAL A 16 -7.11 3.69 -21.13
CA VAL A 16 -6.29 2.51 -20.91
C VAL A 16 -6.55 1.57 -22.09
N PRO A 17 -5.51 1.05 -22.76
CA PRO A 17 -5.71 -0.02 -23.73
C PRO A 17 -6.42 -1.18 -23.02
N GLN A 18 -7.63 -1.50 -23.44
CA GLN A 18 -8.23 -2.79 -23.09
C GLN A 18 -7.39 -3.86 -23.79
N PHE A 19 -6.43 -4.43 -23.07
CA PHE A 19 -5.84 -5.68 -23.49
C PHE A 19 -6.93 -6.73 -23.31
N GLY A 20 -7.64 -7.04 -24.40
CA GLY A 20 -8.59 -8.14 -24.44
C GLY A 20 -7.91 -9.45 -24.02
N GLY A 21 -8.69 -10.47 -23.64
CA GLY A 21 -8.24 -11.75 -23.06
C GLY A 21 -7.34 -12.65 -23.93
N GLY A 22 -6.43 -12.07 -24.72
CA GLY A 22 -5.28 -12.72 -25.30
C GLY A 22 -4.09 -12.73 -24.34
N LEU A 23 -3.10 -13.55 -24.69
CA LEU A 23 -1.86 -13.72 -23.92
C LEU A 23 -1.06 -12.41 -23.84
N ILE A 24 -0.98 -11.81 -22.65
CA ILE A 24 -0.15 -10.63 -22.38
C ILE A 24 1.32 -11.04 -22.39
N ARG A 25 2.11 -10.43 -23.27
CA ARG A 25 3.55 -10.74 -23.43
C ARG A 25 4.41 -9.86 -22.53
N LEU A 26 5.62 -10.31 -22.22
CA LEU A 26 6.60 -9.54 -21.44
C LEU A 26 6.88 -8.16 -22.08
N ARG A 27 7.03 -8.10 -23.40
CA ARG A 27 7.17 -6.82 -24.13
C ARG A 27 6.03 -5.83 -23.87
N ASP A 28 4.80 -6.31 -23.63
CA ASP A 28 3.65 -5.44 -23.40
C ASP A 28 3.73 -4.82 -21.99
N VAL A 29 4.21 -5.59 -21.01
CA VAL A 29 4.51 -5.13 -19.65
C VAL A 29 5.63 -4.08 -19.66
N ILE A 30 6.73 -4.38 -20.38
CA ILE A 30 7.87 -3.46 -20.55
C ILE A 30 7.42 -2.15 -21.21
N ALA A 31 6.72 -2.25 -22.34
CA ALA A 31 6.24 -1.08 -23.07
C ALA A 31 5.29 -0.23 -22.22
N LEU A 32 4.44 -0.86 -21.39
CA LEU A 32 3.56 -0.10 -20.49
C LEU A 32 4.33 0.60 -19.37
N HIS A 33 5.38 -0.02 -18.81
CA HIS A 33 6.24 0.63 -17.82
C HIS A 33 6.98 1.83 -18.43
N GLU A 34 7.65 1.63 -19.57
CA GLU A 34 8.44 2.66 -20.27
C GLU A 34 7.58 3.84 -20.78
N LYS A 35 6.30 3.59 -21.06
CA LYS A 35 5.36 4.65 -21.46
C LYS A 35 5.23 5.75 -20.40
N TYR A 36 5.41 5.44 -19.12
CA TYR A 36 5.22 6.37 -18.00
C TYR A 36 6.54 6.86 -17.42
N ASP A 37 7.48 7.24 -18.30
CA ASP A 37 8.83 7.71 -17.95
C ASP A 37 8.93 9.22 -17.59
N GLY A 38 8.21 9.66 -16.56
CA GLY A 38 8.26 11.04 -16.05
C GLY A 38 9.42 11.30 -15.06
N GLY A 39 9.81 12.56 -14.86
CA GLY A 39 11.05 12.93 -14.15
C GLY A 39 11.17 12.59 -12.66
N GLU A 40 10.13 12.03 -12.04
CA GLU A 40 10.07 11.78 -10.59
C GLU A 40 9.82 10.31 -10.19
N ILE A 41 9.81 9.41 -11.18
CA ILE A 41 9.53 7.98 -11.01
C ILE A 41 10.80 7.19 -10.64
N LEU A 42 10.61 5.98 -10.15
CA LEU A 42 11.67 4.98 -10.01
C LEU A 42 11.74 4.10 -11.26
N ARG A 43 12.63 4.43 -12.19
CA ARG A 43 12.77 3.71 -13.47
C ARG A 43 13.17 2.25 -13.30
N GLU A 44 13.87 1.94 -12.22
CA GLU A 44 14.35 0.59 -11.93
C GLU A 44 13.30 -0.26 -11.18
N ASN A 45 12.19 0.36 -10.75
CA ASN A 45 11.11 -0.31 -10.05
C ASN A 45 9.89 -0.50 -10.97
N ILE A 46 9.58 -1.75 -11.28
CA ILE A 46 8.50 -2.09 -12.19
C ILE A 46 7.16 -1.47 -11.77
N GLY A 47 6.44 -0.92 -12.75
CA GLY A 47 5.13 -0.32 -12.55
C GLY A 47 5.08 1.03 -11.83
N ASP A 48 6.17 1.55 -11.25
CA ASP A 48 6.16 2.76 -10.42
C ASP A 48 5.56 3.98 -11.14
N GLY A 49 6.06 4.30 -12.33
CA GLY A 49 5.56 5.43 -13.12
C GLY A 49 4.09 5.26 -13.54
N PHE A 50 3.69 4.04 -13.92
CA PHE A 50 2.29 3.73 -14.27
C PHE A 50 1.37 3.97 -13.08
N LEU A 51 1.74 3.46 -11.90
CA LEU A 51 0.93 3.59 -10.68
C LEU A 51 0.84 5.04 -10.22
N CYS A 52 1.94 5.80 -10.26
CA CYS A 52 1.92 7.24 -9.99
C CYS A 52 1.00 8.01 -10.95
N ALA A 53 0.96 7.64 -12.22
CA ALA A 53 0.12 8.31 -13.20
C ALA A 53 -1.37 7.94 -13.05
N THR A 54 -1.67 6.67 -12.79
CA THR A 54 -3.04 6.14 -12.93
C THR A 54 -3.77 5.91 -11.61
N ASN A 55 -3.03 5.68 -10.51
CA ASN A 55 -3.59 5.38 -9.20
C ASN A 55 -3.47 6.59 -8.25
N PRO A 56 -4.59 7.26 -7.91
CA PRO A 56 -4.55 8.47 -7.09
C PRO A 56 -4.05 8.23 -5.66
N VAL A 57 -4.32 7.04 -5.10
CA VAL A 57 -3.85 6.69 -3.74
C VAL A 57 -2.33 6.51 -3.77
N PHE A 58 -1.81 5.74 -4.74
CA PHE A 58 -0.38 5.56 -4.94
C PHE A 58 0.35 6.89 -5.10
N ARG A 59 -0.13 7.74 -6.00
CA ARG A 59 0.43 9.06 -6.28
C ARG A 59 0.45 9.98 -5.06
N ASN A 60 -0.63 9.97 -4.27
CA ASN A 60 -0.75 10.86 -3.11
C ASN A 60 0.24 10.47 -2.01
N ILE A 61 0.37 9.18 -1.70
CA ILE A 61 1.39 8.71 -0.74
C ILE A 61 2.79 9.03 -1.23
N ARG A 62 3.07 8.77 -2.52
CA ARG A 62 4.36 9.11 -3.14
C ARG A 62 4.69 10.60 -3.01
N SER A 63 3.72 11.46 -3.33
CA SER A 63 3.87 12.93 -3.22
C SER A 63 4.10 13.35 -1.77
N GLU A 64 3.31 12.83 -0.83
CA GLU A 64 3.42 13.16 0.59
C GLU A 64 4.75 12.70 1.19
N PHE A 65 5.20 11.49 0.87
CA PHE A 65 6.50 10.95 1.26
C PHE A 65 7.63 11.92 0.89
N ARG A 66 7.66 12.37 -0.37
CA ARG A 66 8.66 13.34 -0.83
C ARG A 66 8.50 14.72 -0.19
N ARG A 67 7.26 15.21 -0.06
CA ARG A 67 6.96 16.50 0.57
C ARG A 67 7.50 16.57 2.00
N ARG A 68 7.56 15.43 2.68
CA ARG A 68 8.08 15.28 4.06
C ARG A 68 9.60 15.09 4.13
N GLY A 69 10.28 15.17 2.99
CA GLY A 69 11.74 15.11 2.87
C GLY A 69 12.30 13.70 2.77
N PHE A 70 11.45 12.69 2.52
CA PHE A 70 11.93 11.34 2.28
C PHE A 70 12.32 11.12 0.81
N SER A 71 13.25 10.18 0.60
CA SER A 71 13.77 9.81 -0.71
C SER A 71 13.87 8.29 -0.87
N TYR A 72 14.15 7.82 -2.09
CA TYR A 72 14.40 6.41 -2.37
C TYR A 72 15.83 6.22 -2.86
N SER A 73 16.41 5.04 -2.60
CA SER A 73 17.79 4.74 -3.00
C SER A 73 17.97 3.29 -3.44
N LEU A 74 18.84 3.05 -4.41
CA LEU A 74 19.29 1.69 -4.75
C LEU A 74 20.36 1.17 -3.77
N GLU A 75 20.85 2.02 -2.87
CA GLU A 75 21.88 1.66 -1.89
C GLU A 75 21.26 1.08 -0.62
N ASP A 76 21.77 -0.06 -0.17
CA ASP A 76 21.39 -0.69 1.10
C ASP A 76 22.33 -0.31 2.24
N ARG A 77 22.22 0.93 2.75
CA ARG A 77 23.17 1.47 3.74
C ARG A 77 23.08 0.84 5.12
N ARG A 78 21.93 0.24 5.48
CA ARG A 78 21.67 -0.32 6.83
C ARG A 78 21.28 -1.80 6.81
N GLY A 79 21.49 -2.50 5.70
CA GLY A 79 21.11 -3.91 5.58
C GLY A 79 19.59 -4.12 5.58
N TYR A 80 18.82 -3.14 5.10
CA TYR A 80 17.37 -3.22 4.96
C TYR A 80 16.96 -4.49 4.24
N PHE A 81 17.66 -4.89 3.18
CA PHE A 81 17.26 -6.11 2.46
C PHE A 81 17.60 -7.41 3.19
N THR A 82 18.34 -7.34 4.30
CA THR A 82 18.61 -8.49 5.17
C THR A 82 17.42 -8.75 6.08
N PHE A 83 16.83 -7.69 6.65
CA PHE A 83 15.66 -7.80 7.52
C PHE A 83 14.77 -6.55 7.42
N PRO A 84 13.92 -6.43 6.38
CA PRO A 84 13.11 -5.24 6.14
C PRO A 84 12.22 -4.84 7.32
N LEU A 85 11.56 -5.82 7.94
CA LEU A 85 10.69 -5.61 9.10
C LEU A 85 11.40 -4.93 10.28
N MET A 86 12.72 -5.12 10.39
CA MET A 86 13.51 -4.55 11.47
C MET A 86 14.21 -3.23 11.08
N SER A 87 13.96 -2.73 9.87
CA SER A 87 14.74 -1.65 9.27
C SER A 87 13.99 -0.34 9.12
N LEU A 88 12.70 -0.31 9.50
CA LEU A 88 11.84 0.88 9.38
C LEU A 88 12.42 2.08 10.14
N ASP A 89 12.98 1.89 11.34
CA ASP A 89 13.65 2.98 12.08
C ASP A 89 14.79 3.61 11.31
N GLY A 90 15.58 2.78 10.62
CA GLY A 90 16.69 3.23 9.79
C GLY A 90 16.19 4.04 8.60
N VAL A 91 15.12 3.58 7.96
CA VAL A 91 14.45 4.29 6.85
C VAL A 91 13.93 5.65 7.32
N ILE A 92 13.29 5.69 8.49
CA ILE A 92 12.74 6.92 9.06
C ILE A 92 13.84 7.92 9.42
N ALA A 93 14.89 7.45 10.11
CA ALA A 93 16.02 8.27 10.53
C ALA A 93 16.82 8.82 9.34
N ASP A 94 17.14 7.99 8.36
CA ASP A 94 17.89 8.40 7.16
C ASP A 94 17.01 9.14 6.14
N LYS A 95 15.70 9.18 6.38
CA LYS A 95 14.67 9.63 5.44
C LYS A 95 14.85 9.03 4.03
N THR A 96 15.27 7.78 3.97
CA THR A 96 15.65 7.12 2.71
C THR A 96 15.15 5.67 2.72
N ALA A 97 14.24 5.35 1.80
CA ALA A 97 13.71 4.00 1.61
C ALA A 97 14.51 3.26 0.51
N PRO A 98 15.25 2.20 0.85
CA PRO A 98 16.02 1.45 -0.14
C PRO A 98 15.12 0.56 -1.00
N TYR A 99 15.47 0.39 -2.27
CA TYR A 99 14.77 -0.47 -3.22
C TYR A 99 15.75 -1.18 -4.17
N ARG A 100 15.27 -2.24 -4.83
CA ARG A 100 16.06 -3.02 -5.78
C ARG A 100 15.65 -2.72 -7.22
N ASP A 101 16.62 -2.75 -8.11
CA ASP A 101 16.35 -2.81 -9.53
C ASP A 101 15.73 -4.16 -9.89
N ASN A 102 14.44 -4.14 -10.19
CA ASN A 102 13.67 -5.31 -10.62
C ASN A 102 13.12 -5.16 -12.04
N PHE A 103 13.39 -4.03 -12.72
CA PHE A 103 12.95 -3.79 -14.09
C PHE A 103 14.05 -4.07 -15.12
N SER A 104 15.30 -3.68 -14.87
CA SER A 104 16.38 -3.77 -15.88
C SER A 104 16.69 -5.20 -16.31
N TRP A 105 16.37 -6.19 -15.48
CA TRP A 105 16.53 -7.61 -15.86
C TRP A 105 15.44 -8.09 -16.82
N LEU A 106 14.24 -7.51 -16.76
CA LEU A 106 13.14 -7.88 -17.64
C LEU A 106 13.42 -7.43 -19.07
N THR A 107 13.99 -6.24 -19.26
CA THR A 107 14.41 -5.75 -20.57
C THR A 107 15.51 -6.61 -21.17
N LYS A 108 16.50 -7.04 -20.37
CA LYS A 108 17.53 -8.01 -20.79
C LYS A 108 16.94 -9.37 -21.15
N LEU A 109 15.97 -9.85 -20.38
CA LEU A 109 15.31 -11.13 -20.62
C LEU A 109 14.56 -11.12 -21.95
N GLU A 110 13.74 -10.10 -22.19
CA GLU A 110 13.01 -9.93 -23.46
C GLU A 110 13.96 -9.75 -24.64
N ALA A 111 15.05 -9.01 -24.49
CA ALA A 111 16.04 -8.85 -25.55
C ALA A 111 16.74 -10.18 -25.93
N ARG A 112 16.99 -11.05 -24.94
CA ARG A 112 17.65 -12.35 -25.17
C ARG A 112 16.70 -13.41 -25.72
N ALA A 113 15.42 -13.35 -25.36
CA ALA A 113 14.41 -14.33 -25.76
C ALA A 113 13.09 -13.64 -26.15
N PRO A 114 13.06 -12.90 -27.28
CA PRO A 114 11.93 -12.05 -27.64
C PRO A 114 10.62 -12.82 -27.77
N GLY A 115 9.57 -12.34 -27.10
CA GLY A 115 8.21 -12.90 -27.15
C GLY A 115 8.05 -14.29 -26.53
N GLN A 116 9.09 -14.85 -25.90
CA GLN A 116 9.01 -16.17 -25.29
C GLN A 116 8.23 -16.16 -23.97
N PHE A 117 8.29 -15.05 -23.23
CA PHE A 117 7.67 -14.93 -21.91
C PHE A 117 6.40 -14.09 -21.93
N GLY A 118 5.46 -14.44 -21.05
CA GLY A 118 4.24 -13.69 -20.78
C GLY A 118 4.09 -13.28 -19.33
N LEU A 119 3.01 -12.55 -19.05
CA LEU A 119 2.69 -12.08 -17.70
C LEU A 119 2.52 -13.24 -16.69
N GLU A 120 1.95 -14.38 -17.13
CA GLU A 120 1.82 -15.56 -16.28
C GLU A 120 3.17 -16.20 -15.93
N ASP A 121 4.19 -16.04 -16.79
CA ASP A 121 5.54 -16.50 -16.47
C ASP A 121 6.18 -15.58 -15.43
N LEU A 122 6.00 -14.26 -15.57
CA LEU A 122 6.47 -13.29 -14.57
C LEU A 122 5.89 -13.54 -13.18
N ARG A 123 4.60 -13.90 -13.08
CA ARG A 123 3.95 -14.24 -11.80
C ARG A 123 4.54 -15.48 -11.13
N LYS A 124 5.20 -16.35 -11.90
CA LYS A 124 5.87 -17.56 -11.40
C LYS A 124 7.34 -17.32 -11.11
N PHE A 125 7.92 -16.23 -11.59
CA PHE A 125 9.30 -15.88 -11.30
C PHE A 125 9.42 -15.31 -9.89
N GLU A 126 10.52 -15.64 -9.22
CA GLU A 126 10.90 -15.04 -7.94
C GLU A 126 11.52 -13.65 -8.17
N LEU A 127 10.78 -12.75 -8.83
CA LEU A 127 11.21 -11.37 -8.94
C LEU A 127 11.11 -10.73 -7.55
N HIS A 128 12.20 -10.11 -7.10
CA HIS A 128 12.19 -9.40 -5.83
C HIS A 128 11.37 -8.12 -5.99
N TYR A 129 10.16 -8.13 -5.46
CA TYR A 129 9.28 -6.98 -5.41
C TYR A 129 9.74 -5.97 -4.36
N ASN A 130 9.40 -4.70 -4.60
CA ASN A 130 9.71 -3.62 -3.68
C ASN A 130 8.42 -3.11 -3.06
N TYR A 131 8.21 -3.33 -1.77
CA TYR A 131 6.99 -2.89 -1.06
C TYR A 131 7.05 -1.41 -0.65
N LEU A 132 7.59 -0.57 -1.54
CA LEU A 132 7.88 0.84 -1.24
C LEU A 132 6.64 1.64 -0.90
N PHE A 133 5.49 1.26 -1.45
CA PHE A 133 4.25 1.96 -1.17
C PHE A 133 3.86 1.83 0.31
N HIS A 134 4.00 0.64 0.89
CA HIS A 134 3.76 0.37 2.30
C HIS A 134 4.77 1.12 3.19
N GLU A 135 6.07 1.00 2.89
CA GLU A 135 7.13 1.73 3.60
C GLU A 135 6.93 3.25 3.55
N SER A 136 6.47 3.76 2.40
CA SER A 136 6.17 5.18 2.24
C SER A 136 4.99 5.60 3.09
N ALA A 137 3.96 4.74 3.21
CA ALA A 137 2.81 4.99 4.05
C ALA A 137 3.21 5.04 5.53
N HIS A 138 4.11 4.16 5.99
CA HIS A 138 4.68 4.26 7.34
C HIS A 138 5.41 5.57 7.57
N CYS A 139 6.31 5.97 6.67
CA CYS A 139 7.03 7.23 6.80
C CYS A 139 6.10 8.45 6.86
N VAL A 140 5.04 8.45 6.03
CA VAL A 140 4.01 9.49 6.05
C VAL A 140 3.26 9.48 7.38
N ALA A 141 2.77 8.33 7.83
CA ALA A 141 2.04 8.21 9.09
C ALA A 141 2.90 8.63 10.29
N HIS A 142 4.15 8.14 10.36
CA HIS A 142 5.11 8.46 11.39
C HIS A 142 5.32 9.97 11.51
N SER A 143 5.56 10.65 10.39
CA SER A 143 5.76 12.10 10.39
C SER A 143 4.49 12.92 10.69
N ILE A 144 3.30 12.31 10.70
CA ILE A 144 2.05 12.94 11.14
C ILE A 144 1.86 12.71 12.64
N VAL A 145 1.90 11.44 13.06
CA VAL A 145 1.56 11.01 14.41
C VAL A 145 2.61 11.47 15.41
N HIS A 146 3.88 11.39 15.04
CA HIS A 146 5.01 11.71 15.92
C HIS A 146 5.67 13.05 15.57
N GLU A 147 5.00 13.88 14.77
CA GLU A 147 5.48 15.20 14.34
C GLU A 147 6.89 15.21 13.71
N GLY A 148 7.33 14.06 13.19
CA GLY A 148 8.64 13.91 12.55
C GLY A 148 9.82 13.69 13.51
N HIS A 149 9.56 13.48 14.81
CA HIS A 149 10.58 13.04 15.76
C HIS A 149 11.11 11.63 15.39
N GLU A 150 12.39 11.37 15.64
CA GLU A 150 12.99 10.07 15.32
C GLU A 150 12.58 8.98 16.33
N PRO A 151 12.37 7.72 15.87
CA PRO A 151 11.96 6.60 16.73
C PRO A 151 12.84 6.40 17.98
N ALA A 152 14.15 6.59 17.83
CA ALA A 152 15.13 6.36 18.88
C ALA A 152 14.93 7.24 20.14
N PHE A 153 14.13 8.31 20.05
CA PHE A 153 13.90 9.24 21.16
C PHE A 153 12.53 9.12 21.81
N PHE A 154 11.70 8.17 21.39
CA PHE A 154 10.36 8.05 21.97
C PHE A 154 10.37 7.46 23.37
N GLU A 155 9.53 8.05 24.23
CA GLU A 155 9.16 7.41 25.48
C GLU A 155 8.26 6.21 25.17
N LYS A 156 8.57 5.07 25.80
CA LYS A 156 7.84 3.82 25.62
C LYS A 156 6.59 3.84 26.49
N ASN A 157 5.55 4.46 25.98
CA ASN A 157 4.26 4.57 26.63
C ASN A 157 3.14 4.10 25.70
N ALA A 158 1.90 4.14 26.21
CA ALA A 158 0.71 3.70 25.48
C ALA A 158 0.42 4.58 24.25
N ASP A 159 0.75 5.87 24.31
CA ASP A 159 0.49 6.81 23.22
C ASP A 159 1.44 6.55 22.04
N THR A 160 2.73 6.36 22.31
CA THR A 160 3.72 5.97 21.28
C THR A 160 3.35 4.62 20.66
N LEU A 161 2.92 3.65 21.48
CA LEU A 161 2.48 2.34 21.01
C LEU A 161 1.25 2.46 20.10
N LEU A 162 0.23 3.20 20.53
CA LEU A 162 -0.96 3.44 19.72
C LEU A 162 -0.60 4.15 18.41
N GLY A 163 0.30 5.12 18.45
CA GLY A 163 0.78 5.82 17.26
C GLY A 163 1.44 4.89 16.25
N ASN A 164 2.25 3.94 16.72
CA ASN A 164 2.85 2.91 15.88
C ASN A 164 1.80 1.97 15.25
N LEU A 165 0.82 1.52 16.04
CA LEU A 165 -0.26 0.66 15.54
C LEU A 165 -1.18 1.38 14.54
N ILE A 166 -1.37 2.69 14.70
CA ILE A 166 -2.04 3.55 13.72
C ILE A 166 -1.23 3.64 12.43
N GLY A 167 0.10 3.71 12.51
CA GLY A 167 0.98 3.71 11.34
C GLY A 167 0.83 2.44 10.49
N GLU A 168 0.86 1.28 11.12
CA GLU A 168 0.60 -0.02 10.48
C GLU A 168 -0.84 -0.10 9.91
N ALA A 169 -1.84 0.33 10.68
CA ALA A 169 -3.22 0.34 10.22
C ALA A 169 -3.40 1.26 8.99
N PHE A 170 -2.70 2.39 8.97
CA PHE A 170 -2.70 3.33 7.85
C PHE A 170 -2.06 2.71 6.61
N ALA A 171 -0.89 2.08 6.73
CA ALA A 171 -0.21 1.40 5.63
C ALA A 171 -1.12 0.35 4.98
N ASN A 172 -1.73 -0.52 5.80
CA ASN A 172 -2.68 -1.52 5.30
C ASN A 172 -3.94 -0.90 4.68
N THR A 173 -4.46 0.18 5.25
CA THR A 173 -5.62 0.90 4.71
C THR A 173 -5.33 1.44 3.32
N VAL A 174 -4.18 2.09 3.11
CA VAL A 174 -3.88 2.68 1.81
C VAL A 174 -3.59 1.61 0.75
N GLU A 175 -3.07 0.44 1.11
CA GLU A 175 -2.93 -0.71 0.18
C GLU A 175 -4.26 -1.28 -0.26
N ALA A 176 -5.19 -1.46 0.70
CA ALA A 176 -6.56 -1.86 0.39
C ALA A 176 -7.24 -0.86 -0.56
N LEU A 177 -7.09 0.44 -0.31
CA LEU A 177 -7.66 1.49 -1.17
C LEU A 177 -6.96 1.58 -2.52
N CYS A 178 -5.65 1.34 -2.58
CA CYS A 178 -4.87 1.34 -3.82
C CYS A 178 -5.43 0.31 -4.81
N SER A 179 -5.87 -0.85 -4.31
CA SER A 179 -6.46 -1.94 -5.09
C SER A 179 -7.75 -1.52 -5.83
N VAL A 180 -8.48 -0.53 -5.32
CA VAL A 180 -9.75 -0.05 -5.91
C VAL A 180 -9.54 0.67 -7.25
N PHE A 181 -8.37 1.27 -7.44
CA PHE A 181 -8.06 2.07 -8.64
C PHE A 181 -7.22 1.32 -9.68
N VAL A 182 -7.14 -0.01 -9.55
CA VAL A 182 -6.41 -0.85 -10.49
C VAL A 182 -7.22 -1.07 -11.76
N VAL A 183 -6.54 -1.00 -12.91
CA VAL A 183 -7.15 -1.25 -14.21
C VAL A 183 -6.30 -2.23 -15.01
N GLY A 184 -6.92 -3.32 -15.45
CA GLY A 184 -6.33 -4.34 -16.31
C GLY A 184 -5.28 -5.23 -15.62
N ASP A 185 -4.94 -6.34 -16.27
CA ASP A 185 -4.11 -7.37 -15.67
C ASP A 185 -2.65 -6.94 -15.43
N ILE A 186 -2.10 -6.09 -16.31
CA ILE A 186 -0.77 -5.51 -16.12
C ILE A 186 -0.77 -4.54 -14.93
N GLY A 187 -1.83 -3.73 -14.79
CA GLY A 187 -1.99 -2.83 -13.63
C GLY A 187 -2.11 -3.60 -12.33
N ALA A 188 -2.86 -4.71 -12.32
CA ALA A 188 -2.96 -5.59 -11.16
C ALA A 188 -1.60 -6.20 -10.80
N TYR A 189 -0.83 -6.65 -11.79
CA TYR A 189 0.54 -7.12 -11.57
C TYR A 189 1.45 -6.02 -11.00
N PHE A 190 1.37 -4.80 -11.52
CA PHE A 190 2.15 -3.67 -10.99
C PHE A 190 1.81 -3.37 -9.54
N ILE A 191 0.54 -3.42 -9.14
CA ILE A 191 0.18 -3.30 -7.72
C ILE A 191 0.82 -4.43 -6.90
N THR A 192 0.65 -5.69 -7.30
CA THR A 192 1.25 -6.82 -6.57
C THR A 192 2.77 -6.68 -6.42
N ALA A 193 3.45 -6.12 -7.44
CA ALA A 193 4.89 -5.89 -7.38
C ALA A 193 5.33 -4.73 -6.47
N ASN A 194 4.38 -3.92 -5.96
CA ASN A 194 4.63 -2.71 -5.20
C ASN A 194 3.96 -2.67 -3.81
N THR A 195 3.15 -3.66 -3.46
CA THR A 195 2.35 -3.71 -2.22
C THR A 195 2.52 -5.04 -1.48
N HIS A 196 2.46 -5.04 -0.15
CA HIS A 196 2.48 -6.27 0.65
C HIS A 196 1.24 -7.13 0.42
N PHE A 197 0.09 -6.49 0.24
CA PHE A 197 -1.12 -7.17 -0.20
C PHE A 197 -1.96 -6.30 -1.13
N ALA A 198 -2.84 -6.96 -1.87
CA ALA A 198 -3.83 -6.32 -2.71
C ALA A 198 -5.19 -7.03 -2.52
N LEU A 199 -6.27 -6.27 -2.60
CA LEU A 199 -7.61 -6.84 -2.56
C LEU A 199 -7.91 -7.58 -3.87
N ASP A 200 -8.63 -8.69 -3.74
CA ASP A 200 -9.27 -9.35 -4.86
C ASP A 200 -10.55 -8.59 -5.30
N MET A 201 -11.17 -9.02 -6.40
CA MET A 201 -12.37 -8.38 -6.93
C MET A 201 -13.55 -8.37 -5.93
N PRO A 202 -13.84 -9.45 -5.17
CA PRO A 202 -14.79 -9.41 -4.06
C PRO A 202 -14.49 -8.32 -3.02
N GLY A 203 -13.23 -8.20 -2.56
CA GLY A 203 -12.80 -7.18 -1.62
C GLY A 203 -12.98 -5.76 -2.18
N VAL A 204 -12.56 -5.53 -3.43
CA VAL A 204 -12.76 -4.24 -4.11
C VAL A 204 -14.25 -3.88 -4.21
N ALA A 205 -15.12 -4.86 -4.53
CA ALA A 205 -16.56 -4.64 -4.62
C ALA A 205 -17.19 -4.25 -3.28
N VAL A 206 -16.71 -4.82 -2.17
CA VAL A 206 -17.13 -4.44 -0.81
C VAL A 206 -16.75 -2.98 -0.53
N VAL A 207 -15.50 -2.59 -0.82
CA VAL A 207 -15.03 -1.21 -0.61
C VAL A 207 -15.83 -0.21 -1.43
N LEU A 208 -16.07 -0.50 -2.71
CA LEU A 208 -16.86 0.38 -3.59
C LEU A 208 -18.32 0.49 -3.16
N ARG A 209 -18.94 -0.62 -2.70
CA ARG A 209 -20.32 -0.59 -2.19
C ARG A 209 -20.42 0.29 -0.95
N ALA A 210 -19.52 0.12 0.00
CA ALA A 210 -19.52 0.92 1.22
C ALA A 210 -19.22 2.40 0.94
N ALA A 211 -18.31 2.70 0.01
CA ALA A 211 -18.02 4.06 -0.44
C ALA A 211 -19.24 4.73 -1.08
N ARG A 212 -20.04 3.96 -1.84
CA ARG A 212 -21.29 4.45 -2.43
C ARG A 212 -22.38 4.68 -1.37
N ALA A 213 -22.47 3.84 -0.36
CA ALA A 213 -23.49 3.94 0.69
C ALA A 213 -23.18 5.04 1.71
N ASN A 214 -21.92 5.15 2.14
CA ASN A 214 -21.51 5.93 3.30
C ASN A 214 -20.58 7.10 2.96
N GLY A 215 -20.12 7.19 1.71
CA GLY A 215 -19.08 8.12 1.28
C GLY A 215 -17.66 7.53 1.46
N PHE A 216 -16.74 8.02 0.63
CA PHE A 216 -15.37 7.53 0.59
C PHE A 216 -14.62 7.81 1.90
N ALA A 217 -14.79 9.01 2.49
CA ALA A 217 -14.13 9.37 3.74
C ALA A 217 -14.53 8.46 4.92
N ALA A 218 -15.82 8.14 5.05
CA ALA A 218 -16.29 7.20 6.08
C ALA A 218 -15.72 5.80 5.83
N THR A 219 -15.69 5.35 4.58
CA THR A 219 -15.12 4.04 4.20
C THR A 219 -13.64 3.92 4.57
N ILE A 220 -12.84 4.97 4.33
CA ILE A 220 -11.44 5.01 4.76
C ILE A 220 -11.34 4.85 6.27
N ARG A 221 -12.16 5.58 7.05
CA ARG A 221 -12.14 5.50 8.52
C ARG A 221 -12.51 4.10 9.01
N ILE A 222 -13.53 3.47 8.42
CA ILE A 222 -13.92 2.10 8.78
C ILE A 222 -12.75 1.13 8.54
N LEU A 223 -12.10 1.21 7.37
CA LEU A 223 -10.93 0.38 7.07
C LEU A 223 -9.79 0.64 8.07
N LEU A 224 -9.46 1.91 8.32
CA LEU A 224 -8.41 2.30 9.26
C LEU A 224 -8.64 1.72 10.65
N TYR A 225 -9.85 1.90 11.21
CA TYR A 225 -10.14 1.35 12.52
C TYR A 225 -10.23 -0.18 12.49
N GLY A 226 -10.76 -0.78 11.42
CA GLY A 226 -10.75 -2.23 11.23
C GLY A 226 -9.33 -2.81 11.29
N PHE A 227 -8.38 -2.20 10.58
CA PHE A 227 -6.97 -2.62 10.62
C PHE A 227 -6.33 -2.32 11.97
N LEU A 228 -6.72 -1.25 12.65
CA LEU A 228 -6.24 -0.98 14.01
C LEU A 228 -6.68 -2.07 14.99
N TYR A 229 -7.94 -2.51 14.95
CA TYR A 229 -8.38 -3.68 15.75
C TYR A 229 -7.66 -4.95 15.33
N ALA A 230 -7.36 -5.13 14.04
CA ALA A 230 -6.53 -6.24 13.58
C ALA A 230 -5.12 -6.18 14.22
N ASN A 231 -4.52 -5.01 14.38
CA ASN A 231 -3.22 -4.87 15.04
C ASN A 231 -3.29 -5.20 16.55
N PHE A 232 -4.46 -5.07 17.18
CA PHE A 232 -4.73 -5.56 18.54
C PHE A 232 -5.11 -7.06 18.61
N LEU A 233 -4.81 -7.84 17.57
CA LEU A 233 -5.03 -9.29 17.53
C LEU A 233 -6.50 -9.75 17.64
N TYR A 234 -7.48 -8.87 17.39
CA TYR A 234 -8.89 -9.25 17.30
C TYR A 234 -9.12 -10.21 16.12
N ARG A 235 -9.86 -11.30 16.33
CA ARG A 235 -10.22 -12.22 15.24
C ARG A 235 -11.55 -11.84 14.60
N GLU A 236 -12.46 -11.30 15.40
CA GLU A 236 -13.78 -10.85 15.01
C GLU A 236 -14.13 -9.59 15.81
N LEU A 237 -15.04 -8.77 15.30
CA LEU A 237 -15.59 -7.61 16.00
C LEU A 237 -17.04 -7.87 16.37
N ALA A 238 -17.41 -7.57 17.62
CA ALA A 238 -18.79 -7.70 18.09
C ALA A 238 -19.52 -6.35 18.00
N GLY A 239 -20.78 -6.34 18.46
CA GLY A 239 -21.64 -5.15 18.44
C GLY A 239 -21.01 -3.89 19.06
N PRO A 240 -20.34 -3.97 20.23
CA PRO A 240 -19.67 -2.83 20.83
C PRO A 240 -18.55 -2.24 19.96
N GLU A 241 -17.66 -3.07 19.43
CA GLU A 241 -16.55 -2.61 18.59
C GLU A 241 -17.06 -2.02 17.27
N LEU A 242 -18.04 -2.67 16.63
CA LEU A 242 -18.66 -2.15 15.41
C LEU A 242 -19.36 -0.80 15.66
N SER A 243 -20.02 -0.63 16.80
CA SER A 243 -20.65 0.64 17.19
C SER A 243 -19.61 1.74 17.44
N GLN A 244 -18.45 1.39 18.00
CA GLN A 244 -17.35 2.33 18.17
C GLN A 244 -16.76 2.76 16.83
N ILE A 245 -16.53 1.81 15.92
CA ILE A 245 -16.06 2.12 14.55
C ILE A 245 -17.07 3.00 13.83
N SER A 246 -18.37 2.70 13.90
CA SER A 246 -19.40 3.50 13.25
C SER A 246 -19.42 4.94 13.77
N GLN A 247 -19.30 5.12 15.10
CA GLN A 247 -19.21 6.43 15.73
C GLN A 247 -17.98 7.21 15.25
N LEU A 248 -16.80 6.60 15.24
CA LEU A 248 -15.56 7.23 14.79
C LEU A 248 -15.55 7.53 13.28
N ALA A 249 -16.21 6.70 12.48
CA ALA A 249 -16.39 6.93 11.05
C ALA A 249 -17.44 8.03 10.76
N GLY A 250 -18.34 8.31 11.71
CA GLY A 250 -19.43 9.28 11.59
C GLY A 250 -20.64 8.73 10.83
N ILE A 251 -20.95 7.44 11.03
CA ILE A 251 -22.05 6.73 10.35
C ILE A 251 -22.94 5.97 11.35
N PRO A 252 -24.18 5.60 10.96
CA PRO A 252 -25.04 4.74 11.77
C PRO A 252 -24.39 3.38 12.07
N SER A 253 -24.71 2.79 13.23
CA SER A 253 -24.19 1.47 13.64
C SER A 253 -24.68 0.31 12.76
N ASP A 254 -25.79 0.51 12.04
CA ASP A 254 -26.38 -0.42 11.08
C ASP A 254 -26.04 -0.06 9.62
N ALA A 255 -25.05 0.81 9.40
CA ALA A 255 -24.63 1.23 8.07
C ALA A 255 -24.21 0.04 7.18
N ASP A 256 -24.67 0.06 5.93
CA ASP A 256 -24.38 -0.99 4.95
C ASP A 256 -22.86 -1.13 4.71
N GLY A 257 -22.39 -2.37 4.68
CA GLY A 257 -20.99 -2.72 4.41
C GLY A 257 -20.03 -2.58 5.59
N LEU A 258 -20.47 -2.07 6.76
CA LEU A 258 -19.60 -1.94 7.93
C LEU A 258 -19.00 -3.30 8.37
N PRO A 259 -19.79 -4.38 8.56
CA PRO A 259 -19.23 -5.68 8.94
C PRO A 259 -18.36 -6.31 7.84
N GLU A 260 -18.68 -6.11 6.57
CA GLU A 260 -17.90 -6.64 5.45
C GLU A 260 -16.54 -5.95 5.33
N LEU A 261 -16.49 -4.62 5.52
CA LEU A 261 -15.24 -3.86 5.50
C LEU A 261 -14.32 -4.24 6.65
N THR A 262 -14.84 -4.41 7.85
CA THR A 262 -14.01 -4.82 8.99
C THR A 262 -13.51 -6.24 8.82
N ARG A 263 -14.28 -7.14 8.20
CA ARG A 263 -13.82 -8.49 7.81
C ARG A 263 -12.65 -8.47 6.83
N ILE A 264 -12.58 -7.50 5.90
CA ILE A 264 -11.40 -7.33 5.03
C ILE A 264 -10.16 -7.09 5.90
N ALA A 265 -10.25 -6.18 6.86
CA ALA A 265 -9.13 -5.84 7.71
C ALA A 265 -8.68 -6.99 8.62
N LEU A 266 -9.64 -7.72 9.19
CA LEU A 266 -9.37 -8.88 10.04
C LEU A 266 -8.86 -10.10 9.27
N GLY A 267 -9.00 -10.11 7.94
CA GLY A 267 -8.53 -11.18 7.05
C GLY A 267 -7.02 -11.19 6.81
N LEU A 268 -6.27 -10.20 7.31
CA LEU A 268 -4.80 -10.25 7.30
C LEU A 268 -4.32 -11.49 8.08
N SER A 269 -3.29 -12.17 7.57
CA SER A 269 -2.83 -13.42 8.16
C SER A 269 -2.38 -13.20 9.60
N GLU A 270 -2.73 -14.14 10.48
CA GLU A 270 -2.34 -14.08 11.90
C GLU A 270 -0.83 -14.01 12.04
N THR A 271 -0.08 -14.77 11.22
CA THR A 271 1.39 -14.72 11.13
C THR A 271 1.91 -13.33 10.79
N PHE A 272 1.33 -12.64 9.80
CA PHE A 272 1.75 -11.27 9.48
C PHE A 272 1.48 -10.33 10.65
N ARG A 273 0.32 -10.47 11.30
CA ARG A 273 -0.08 -9.61 12.43
C ARG A 273 0.78 -9.84 13.67
N THR A 274 1.09 -11.10 14.00
CA THR A 274 1.87 -11.44 15.19
C THR A 274 3.35 -11.23 14.96
N GLU A 275 3.93 -11.70 13.86
CA GLU A 275 5.39 -11.61 13.64
C GLU A 275 5.82 -10.16 13.37
N THR A 276 5.15 -9.45 12.46
CA THR A 276 5.54 -8.08 12.11
C THR A 276 5.37 -7.13 13.29
N THR A 277 4.20 -7.15 13.94
CA THR A 277 3.93 -6.25 15.07
C THR A 277 4.81 -6.60 16.27
N MET A 278 4.90 -7.88 16.66
CA MET A 278 5.69 -8.28 17.83
C MET A 278 7.18 -8.00 17.64
N LEU A 279 7.76 -8.35 16.48
CA LEU A 279 9.17 -8.11 16.21
C LEU A 279 9.48 -6.62 16.21
N TYR A 280 8.62 -5.80 15.59
CA TYR A 280 8.76 -4.36 15.60
C TYR A 280 8.67 -3.80 17.03
N LEU A 281 7.70 -4.23 17.84
CA LEU A 281 7.57 -3.76 19.23
C LEU A 281 8.77 -4.18 20.10
N ILE A 282 9.27 -5.41 19.94
CA ILE A 282 10.49 -5.88 20.60
C ILE A 282 11.69 -5.04 20.18
N GLN A 283 11.80 -4.67 18.90
CA GLN A 283 12.88 -3.78 18.43
C GLN A 283 12.82 -2.40 19.08
N GLN A 284 11.62 -1.82 19.16
CA GLN A 284 11.39 -0.58 19.90
C GLN A 284 11.64 -0.76 21.42
N GLY A 285 11.83 -2.01 21.86
CA GLY A 285 12.14 -2.41 23.22
C GLY A 285 10.95 -2.31 24.16
N TYR A 286 9.75 -2.59 23.66
CA TYR A 286 8.62 -3.02 24.49
C TYR A 286 8.84 -4.48 24.91
N ASP A 287 8.40 -4.82 26.12
CA ASP A 287 8.43 -6.21 26.59
C ASP A 287 7.38 -7.03 25.83
N ALA A 288 7.75 -8.26 25.45
CA ALA A 288 6.87 -9.21 24.76
C ALA A 288 5.81 -9.83 25.69
#